data_AF-A0A1Y6CFZ1-F1
#
_entry.id   AF-A0A1Y6CFZ1-F1
#
_cell.length_a   1.000
_cell.length_b   1.000
_cell.length_c   1.000
_cell.angle_alpha   90.00
_cell.angle_beta   90.00
_cell.angle_gamma   90.00
#
_symmetry.space_group_name_H-M   'P 1'
#
loop_
_entity.id
_entity.type
_entity.pdbx_description
1 polymer ?
#
loop_
_entity_poly.entity_id
_entity_poly.type
_entity_poly.pdbx_seq_one_letter_code
_entity_poly.pdbx_strand_id
1 'polypeptide(L)'
;MTATALKLSERYRLSAGGLPPDAGVALSAELPDAVAALISACLPGWSLAAERPAPDAPDLAVSAVPGGFEVRHDLLPGGCFEAGSPLEAANAVAGAATGAWIRAQPGWVQLHAAGVELAGRLTLLLGASGAGKSTLALEFAAAGRRLFGDDRLAVVLPPAGTADRAPEAVALGVGPKLRRPLPAAASAALRRLAEAHTARASETVALVALPAALLARPGERLPVARLVLLERRGGEGGEVPPGLAPAEAPAVLRALLPNALAPCLGPVELLAWAQRLVGLLPCLRLGYREGSEAMALLEDAP
;
A
#
# COMPACT_ATOMS: atom_id res chain seq x y z
N MET A 1 -8.86 -6.29 42.23
CA MET A 1 -8.49 -5.84 40.88
C MET A 1 -7.20 -6.54 40.51
N THR A 2 -7.33 -7.69 39.86
CA THR A 2 -6.20 -8.51 39.39
C THR A 2 -5.56 -7.80 38.21
N ALA A 3 -4.26 -7.57 38.28
CA ALA A 3 -3.45 -7.15 37.15
C ALA A 3 -3.63 -8.21 36.05
N THR A 4 -4.33 -7.86 34.98
CA THR A 4 -4.34 -8.65 33.75
C THR A 4 -2.90 -8.73 33.31
N ALA A 5 -2.29 -9.91 33.42
CA ALA A 5 -0.96 -10.17 32.90
C ALA A 5 -0.97 -9.72 31.43
N LEU A 6 -0.23 -8.66 31.12
CA LEU A 6 0.09 -8.31 29.74
C LEU A 6 0.71 -9.57 29.14
N LYS A 7 0.00 -10.22 28.22
CA LYS A 7 0.52 -11.40 27.53
C LYS A 7 1.87 -11.02 26.92
N LEU A 8 2.88 -11.82 27.23
CA LEU A 8 4.23 -11.67 26.71
C LEU A 8 4.18 -11.77 25.18
N SER A 9 4.87 -10.88 24.48
CA SER A 9 5.04 -10.96 23.02
C SER A 9 5.75 -12.27 22.67
N GLU A 10 5.31 -12.92 21.59
CA GLU A 10 5.98 -14.11 21.05
C GLU A 10 6.91 -13.72 19.89
N ARG A 11 7.93 -14.55 19.64
CA ARG A 11 8.88 -14.34 18.54
C ARG A 11 8.41 -15.07 17.29
N TYR A 12 8.47 -14.37 16.17
CA TYR A 12 8.05 -14.85 14.86
C TYR A 12 9.09 -14.53 13.79
N ARG A 13 9.15 -15.37 12.76
CA ARG A 13 9.73 -15.06 11.46
C ARG A 13 8.64 -14.54 10.54
N LEU A 14 8.76 -13.30 10.10
CA LEU A 14 7.93 -12.72 9.06
C LEU A 14 8.70 -12.74 7.74
N SER A 15 8.17 -13.41 6.72
CA SER A 15 8.86 -13.57 5.43
C SER A 15 7.91 -13.40 4.25
N ALA A 16 8.41 -12.83 3.16
CA ALA A 16 7.62 -12.63 1.96
C ALA A 16 7.58 -13.89 1.08
N GLY A 17 6.48 -14.65 1.15
CA GLY A 17 6.26 -15.77 0.24
C GLY A 17 5.97 -15.25 -1.17
N GLY A 18 6.75 -15.67 -2.16
CA GLY A 18 6.49 -15.39 -3.59
C GLY A 18 7.11 -14.11 -4.15
N LEU A 19 7.69 -13.22 -3.32
CA LEU A 19 8.56 -12.15 -3.83
C LEU A 19 9.81 -12.79 -4.50
N PRO A 20 10.25 -12.29 -5.67
CA PRO A 20 11.31 -12.93 -6.46
C PRO A 20 12.62 -13.18 -5.68
N PRO A 21 13.43 -14.17 -6.11
CA PRO A 21 14.22 -15.03 -5.21
C PRO A 21 15.48 -14.43 -4.58
N ASP A 22 15.88 -13.20 -4.94
CA ASP A 22 17.15 -12.63 -4.47
C ASP A 22 17.06 -11.89 -3.13
N ALA A 23 15.90 -11.91 -2.47
CA ALA A 23 15.84 -11.50 -1.07
C ALA A 23 14.79 -12.31 -0.30
N GLY A 24 15.24 -13.43 0.26
CA GLY A 24 14.61 -14.06 1.42
C GLY A 24 14.70 -13.15 2.64
N VAL A 25 14.16 -11.92 2.55
CA VAL A 25 14.06 -10.99 3.68
C VAL A 25 13.07 -11.59 4.64
N ALA A 26 13.63 -12.19 5.68
CA ALA A 26 12.93 -12.61 6.86
C ALA A 26 13.25 -11.59 7.95
N LEU A 27 12.22 -11.01 8.54
CA LEU A 27 12.36 -10.22 9.76
C LEU A 27 12.05 -11.12 10.94
N SER A 28 12.93 -11.08 11.93
CA SER A 28 12.58 -11.51 13.28
C SER A 28 11.68 -10.45 13.91
N ALA A 29 10.50 -10.85 14.38
CA ALA A 29 9.49 -9.97 14.91
C ALA A 29 9.01 -10.46 16.28
N GLU A 30 8.92 -9.57 17.26
CA GLU A 30 8.23 -9.85 18.52
C GLU A 30 6.86 -9.18 18.50
N LEU A 31 5.79 -9.98 18.56
CA LEU A 31 4.42 -9.52 18.39
C LEU A 31 3.51 -10.01 19.52
N PRO A 32 2.63 -9.16 20.07
CA PRO A 32 1.51 -9.61 20.89
C PRO A 32 0.50 -10.40 20.04
N ASP A 33 -0.17 -11.40 20.62
CA ASP A 33 -1.17 -12.25 19.94
C ASP A 33 -2.20 -11.45 19.13
N ALA A 34 -2.68 -10.34 19.69
CA ALA A 34 -3.70 -9.50 19.06
C ALA A 34 -3.22 -8.86 17.75
N VAL A 35 -1.91 -8.61 17.63
CA VAL A 35 -1.27 -8.06 16.42
C VAL A 35 -0.92 -9.20 15.47
N ALA A 36 -0.34 -10.29 15.98
CA ALA A 36 0.01 -11.49 15.21
C ALA A 36 -1.21 -12.05 14.44
N ALA A 37 -2.38 -12.10 15.08
CA ALA A 37 -3.63 -12.57 14.49
C ALA A 37 -4.12 -11.74 13.28
N LEU A 38 -3.62 -10.52 13.10
CA LEU A 38 -4.00 -9.63 12.00
C LEU A 38 -3.00 -9.63 10.84
N ILE A 39 -1.81 -10.24 11.01
CA ILE A 39 -0.74 -10.17 10.01
C ILE A 39 -1.16 -10.81 8.69
N SER A 40 -1.85 -11.95 8.69
CA SER A 40 -2.29 -12.60 7.45
C SER A 40 -3.29 -11.75 6.63
N ALA A 41 -4.07 -10.90 7.30
CA ALA A 41 -4.99 -9.97 6.64
C ALA A 41 -4.29 -8.68 6.18
N CYS A 42 -3.30 -8.20 6.92
CA CYS A 42 -2.49 -7.03 6.54
C CYS A 42 -1.46 -7.33 5.46
N LEU A 43 -0.93 -8.56 5.44
CA LEU A 43 0.12 -9.04 4.54
C LEU A 43 -0.29 -10.37 3.88
N PRO A 44 -1.38 -10.41 3.08
CA PRO A 44 -1.79 -11.61 2.37
C PRO A 44 -0.66 -12.15 1.49
N GLY A 45 -0.31 -13.42 1.68
CA GLY A 45 0.79 -14.09 0.98
C GLY A 45 2.15 -14.03 1.69
N TRP A 46 2.28 -13.25 2.78
CA TRP A 46 3.42 -13.35 3.67
C TRP A 46 3.23 -14.50 4.66
N SER A 47 4.35 -15.10 5.08
CA SER A 47 4.38 -16.16 6.07
C SER A 47 4.80 -15.60 7.43
N LEU A 48 4.01 -15.89 8.46
CA LEU A 48 4.34 -15.63 9.86
C LEU A 48 4.50 -17.00 10.56
N ALA A 49 5.75 -17.36 10.89
CA ALA A 49 6.06 -18.63 11.55
C ALA A 49 6.59 -18.36 12.96
N ALA A 50 6.09 -19.08 13.97
CA ALA A 50 6.63 -18.98 15.32
C ALA A 50 8.10 -19.43 15.33
N GLU A 51 8.93 -18.69 16.06
CA GLU A 51 10.34 -19.00 16.27
C GLU A 51 10.65 -19.23 17.74
N ARG A 52 11.73 -19.97 18.00
CA ARG A 52 12.27 -20.02 19.37
C ARG A 52 12.78 -18.63 19.74
N PRO A 53 12.56 -18.17 20.98
CA PRO A 53 13.20 -16.96 21.47
C PRO A 53 14.72 -17.05 21.28
N ALA A 54 15.30 -16.00 20.70
CA ALA A 54 16.74 -15.85 20.55
C ALA A 54 17.21 -14.68 21.45
N PRO A 55 18.47 -14.69 21.92
CA PRO A 55 18.99 -13.62 22.77
C PRO A 55 19.16 -12.29 22.03
N ASP A 56 19.26 -12.31 20.70
CA ASP A 56 19.42 -11.11 19.88
C ASP A 56 18.13 -10.30 19.81
N ALA A 57 18.25 -8.98 19.80
CA ALA A 57 17.10 -8.09 19.61
C ALA A 57 16.38 -8.41 18.29
N PRO A 58 15.03 -8.39 18.26
CA PRO A 58 14.30 -8.60 17.01
C PRO A 58 14.49 -7.39 16.08
N ASP A 59 14.37 -7.63 14.77
CA ASP A 59 14.39 -6.57 13.77
C ASP A 59 13.17 -5.63 13.93
N LEU A 60 12.05 -6.21 14.36
CA LEU A 60 10.79 -5.52 14.62
C LEU A 60 10.22 -5.92 15.99
N ALA A 61 9.85 -4.95 16.82
CA ALA A 61 9.22 -5.24 18.10
C ALA A 61 7.88 -4.50 18.23
N VAL A 62 6.87 -5.20 18.74
CA VAL A 62 5.61 -4.60 19.16
C VAL A 62 5.39 -4.90 20.63
N SER A 63 5.19 -3.83 21.41
CA SER A 63 4.96 -3.90 22.85
C SER A 63 3.59 -3.32 23.17
N ALA A 64 2.84 -3.97 24.06
CA ALA A 64 1.62 -3.38 24.60
C ALA A 64 1.99 -2.28 25.61
N VAL A 65 1.37 -1.11 25.48
CA VAL A 65 1.59 0.06 26.35
C VAL A 65 0.24 0.59 26.84
N PRO A 66 0.19 1.41 27.91
CA PRO A 66 -1.05 2.06 28.31
C PRO A 66 -1.66 2.84 27.13
N GLY A 67 -2.88 2.49 26.74
CA GLY A 67 -3.59 3.16 25.64
C GLY A 67 -3.35 2.57 24.24
N GLY A 68 -2.54 1.52 24.08
CA GLY A 68 -2.37 0.87 22.78
C GLY A 68 -1.12 0.01 22.66
N PHE A 69 -0.36 0.26 21.60
CA PHE A 69 0.84 -0.49 21.24
C PHE A 69 1.95 0.46 20.79
N GLU A 70 3.18 0.07 21.07
CA GLU A 70 4.37 0.72 20.54
C GLU A 70 5.02 -0.23 19.51
N VAL A 71 5.19 0.23 18.27
CA VAL A 71 5.85 -0.51 17.19
C VAL A 71 7.23 0.10 16.96
N ARG A 72 8.29 -0.71 17.08
CA ARG A 72 9.68 -0.30 16.90
C ARG A 72 10.30 -0.98 15.68
N HIS A 73 10.88 -0.16 14.81
CA HIS A 73 11.67 -0.60 13.65
C HIS A 73 12.42 0.63 13.10
N ASP A 74 13.65 0.46 12.62
CA ASP A 74 14.53 1.56 12.21
C ASP A 74 14.00 2.40 11.01
N LEU A 75 13.18 1.78 10.15
CA LEU A 75 12.48 2.44 9.03
C LEU A 75 11.28 3.31 9.44
N LEU A 76 10.83 3.23 10.68
CA LEU A 76 9.76 4.10 11.15
C LEU A 76 10.33 5.50 11.46
N PRO A 77 9.57 6.59 11.23
CA PRO A 77 9.99 7.91 11.65
C PRO A 77 10.34 7.95 13.14
N GLY A 78 11.57 8.29 13.48
CA GLY A 78 12.05 8.26 14.87
C GLY A 78 12.26 6.85 15.46
N GLY A 79 12.20 5.80 14.63
CA GLY A 79 12.39 4.41 15.03
C GLY A 79 11.21 3.78 15.79
N CYS A 80 10.13 4.53 15.99
CA CYS A 80 8.99 4.14 16.83
C CYS A 80 7.67 4.72 16.30
N PHE A 81 6.58 3.97 16.44
CA PHE A 81 5.23 4.39 16.11
C PHE A 81 4.25 3.96 17.20
N GLU A 82 3.49 4.90 17.74
CA GLU A 82 2.40 4.62 18.68
C GLU A 82 1.11 4.29 17.91
N ALA A 83 0.56 3.11 18.17
CA ALA A 83 -0.66 2.61 17.56
C ALA A 83 -1.77 2.52 18.62
N GLY A 84 -2.92 3.13 18.35
CA GLY A 84 -4.08 3.11 19.25
C GLY A 84 -4.86 1.79 19.23
N SER A 85 -4.52 0.87 18.31
CA SER A 85 -5.21 -0.42 18.17
C SER A 85 -4.31 -1.52 17.61
N PRO A 86 -4.66 -2.80 17.79
CA PRO A 86 -3.92 -3.91 17.17
C PRO A 86 -3.88 -3.81 15.64
N LEU A 87 -4.93 -3.23 15.03
CA LEU A 87 -5.01 -3.04 13.58
C LEU A 87 -4.00 -2.00 13.08
N GLU A 88 -3.88 -0.87 13.79
CA GLU A 88 -2.88 0.14 13.48
C GLU A 88 -1.46 -0.40 13.67
N ALA A 89 -1.24 -1.17 14.75
CA ALA A 89 0.04 -1.82 15.01
C ALA A 89 0.39 -2.80 13.88
N ALA A 90 -0.54 -3.68 13.49
CA ALA A 90 -0.35 -4.63 12.39
C ALA A 90 -0.10 -3.94 11.04
N ASN A 91 -0.71 -2.76 10.80
CA ASN A 91 -0.40 -1.95 9.62
C ASN A 91 1.02 -1.36 9.68
N ALA A 92 1.47 -0.89 10.84
CA ALA A 92 2.85 -0.43 11.00
C ALA A 92 3.84 -1.56 10.79
N VAL A 93 3.54 -2.77 11.29
CA VAL A 93 4.31 -4.00 10.99
C VAL A 93 4.36 -4.26 9.48
N ALA A 94 3.23 -4.17 8.78
CA ALA A 94 3.19 -4.32 7.33
C ALA A 94 4.09 -3.32 6.60
N GLY A 95 4.07 -2.05 7.02
CA GLY A 95 4.93 -1.02 6.44
C GLY A 95 6.42 -1.23 6.69
N ALA A 96 6.78 -1.65 7.90
CA ALA A 96 8.16 -1.98 8.24
C ALA A 96 8.64 -3.22 7.47
N ALA A 97 7.81 -4.26 7.36
CA ALA A 97 8.13 -5.48 6.62
C ALA A 97 8.36 -5.23 5.13
N THR A 98 7.43 -4.52 4.46
CA THR A 98 7.62 -4.19 3.05
C THR A 98 8.77 -3.22 2.85
N GLY A 99 8.97 -2.27 3.76
CA GLY A 99 10.10 -1.34 3.73
C GLY A 99 11.44 -2.04 3.86
N ALA A 100 11.56 -3.02 4.75
CA ALA A 100 12.78 -3.81 4.93
C ALA A 100 13.07 -4.65 3.69
N TRP A 101 12.02 -5.19 3.06
CA TRP A 101 12.17 -5.84 1.77
C TRP A 101 12.69 -4.87 0.69
N ILE A 102 12.13 -3.66 0.60
CA ILE A 102 12.57 -2.63 -0.36
C ILE A 102 14.02 -2.19 -0.11
N ARG A 103 14.46 -2.11 1.15
CA ARG A 103 15.86 -1.85 1.50
C ARG A 103 16.81 -2.91 0.91
N ALA A 104 16.36 -4.14 0.72
CA ALA A 104 17.16 -5.19 0.09
C ALA A 104 17.15 -5.11 -1.45
N GLN A 105 16.44 -4.16 -2.07
CA GLN A 105 16.25 -4.04 -3.51
C GLN A 105 16.84 -2.73 -4.07
N PRO A 106 18.11 -2.72 -4.53
CA PRO A 106 18.74 -1.53 -5.07
C PRO A 106 17.97 -0.93 -6.25
N GLY A 107 17.65 0.37 -6.17
CA GLY A 107 16.95 1.11 -7.24
C GLY A 107 15.43 0.92 -7.31
N TRP A 108 14.85 0.15 -6.38
CA TRP A 108 13.40 0.01 -6.24
C TRP A 108 12.86 1.05 -5.28
N VAL A 109 11.64 1.51 -5.54
CA VAL A 109 10.96 2.49 -4.69
C VAL A 109 9.56 2.00 -4.38
N GLN A 110 9.20 1.99 -3.10
CA GLN A 110 7.83 1.75 -2.68
C GLN A 110 7.05 3.05 -2.73
N LEU A 111 5.91 3.05 -3.43
CA LEU A 111 4.99 4.17 -3.52
C LEU A 111 3.77 3.92 -2.64
N HIS A 112 3.31 4.95 -1.94
CA HIS A 112 1.97 4.99 -1.35
C HIS A 112 0.94 5.31 -2.43
N ALA A 113 0.64 4.28 -3.22
CA ALA A 113 -0.24 4.30 -4.38
C ALA A 113 -1.12 3.06 -4.39
N ALA A 114 -2.21 3.10 -5.15
CA ALA A 114 -2.98 1.90 -5.49
C ALA A 114 -2.74 1.54 -6.97
N GLY A 115 -2.51 0.26 -7.26
CA GLY A 115 -2.29 -0.24 -8.61
C GLY A 115 -3.46 -1.09 -9.07
N VAL A 116 -4.15 -0.65 -10.13
CA VAL A 116 -5.27 -1.39 -10.75
C VAL A 116 -4.84 -1.93 -12.11
N GLU A 117 -5.13 -3.21 -12.36
CA GLU A 117 -4.91 -3.86 -13.65
C GLU A 117 -6.03 -3.48 -14.64
N LEU A 118 -5.66 -2.78 -15.71
CA LEU A 118 -6.52 -2.41 -16.83
C LEU A 118 -5.81 -2.78 -18.13
N ALA A 119 -6.50 -3.51 -19.01
CA ALA A 119 -5.95 -3.99 -20.29
C ALA A 119 -4.56 -4.67 -20.17
N GLY A 120 -4.35 -5.46 -19.11
CA GLY A 120 -3.10 -6.19 -18.86
C GLY A 120 -1.91 -5.31 -18.42
N ARG A 121 -2.15 -4.05 -18.05
CA ARG A 121 -1.14 -3.11 -17.56
C ARG A 121 -1.63 -2.39 -16.30
N LEU A 122 -0.72 -1.72 -15.59
CA LEU A 122 -1.05 -1.05 -14.34
C LEU A 122 -1.33 0.44 -14.51
N THR A 123 -2.47 0.87 -13.98
CA THR A 123 -2.78 2.26 -13.70
C THR A 123 -2.48 2.53 -12.23
N LEU A 124 -1.53 3.42 -11.95
CA LEU A 124 -1.17 3.78 -10.58
C LEU A 124 -1.96 5.02 -10.15
N LEU A 125 -2.79 4.86 -9.12
CA LEU A 125 -3.57 5.92 -8.50
C LEU A 125 -2.71 6.61 -7.43
N LEU A 126 -2.47 7.90 -7.63
CA LEU A 126 -1.67 8.78 -6.80
C LEU A 126 -2.54 9.84 -6.14
N GLY A 127 -2.05 10.42 -5.06
CA GLY A 127 -2.73 11.52 -4.37
C GLY A 127 -2.43 11.54 -2.88
N ALA A 128 -2.80 12.63 -2.23
CA ALA A 128 -2.64 12.80 -0.79
C ALA A 128 -3.32 11.67 0.01
N SER A 129 -2.94 11.53 1.28
CA SER A 129 -3.69 10.68 2.20
C SER A 129 -5.15 11.16 2.25
N GLY A 130 -6.10 10.23 2.08
CA GLY A 130 -7.53 10.56 2.01
C GLY A 130 -8.05 11.00 0.64
N ALA A 131 -7.20 11.09 -0.40
CA ALA A 131 -7.63 11.41 -1.78
C ALA A 131 -8.57 10.35 -2.41
N GLY A 132 -8.80 9.21 -1.75
CA GLY A 132 -9.72 8.17 -2.20
C GLY A 132 -9.06 7.02 -2.98
N LYS A 133 -7.72 6.93 -3.03
CA LYS A 133 -6.96 5.88 -3.75
C LYS A 133 -7.51 4.48 -3.46
N SER A 134 -7.56 4.09 -2.19
CA SER A 134 -8.02 2.77 -1.75
C SER A 134 -9.50 2.54 -2.02
N THR A 135 -10.32 3.57 -1.84
CA THR A 135 -11.76 3.49 -2.14
C THR A 135 -11.99 3.26 -3.63
N LEU A 136 -11.33 4.03 -4.50
CA LEU A 136 -11.45 3.88 -5.95
C LEU A 136 -10.86 2.53 -6.42
N ALA A 137 -9.73 2.11 -5.87
CA ALA A 137 -9.17 0.77 -6.15
C ALA A 137 -10.17 -0.33 -5.77
N LEU A 138 -10.84 -0.22 -4.61
CA LEU A 138 -11.85 -1.20 -4.21
C LEU A 138 -13.14 -1.12 -5.04
N GLU A 139 -13.49 0.03 -5.63
CA GLU A 139 -14.54 0.10 -6.66
C GLU A 139 -14.16 -0.73 -7.89
N PHE A 140 -12.92 -0.61 -8.38
CA PHE A 140 -12.41 -1.44 -9.46
C PHE A 140 -12.41 -2.93 -9.12
N ALA A 141 -12.02 -3.29 -7.89
CA ALA A 141 -12.10 -4.68 -7.42
C ALA A 141 -13.55 -5.19 -7.36
N ALA A 142 -14.49 -4.35 -6.91
CA ALA A 142 -15.91 -4.67 -6.90
C ALA A 142 -16.50 -4.84 -8.33
N ALA A 143 -15.88 -4.21 -9.33
CA ALA A 143 -16.15 -4.39 -10.76
C ALA A 143 -15.35 -5.55 -11.40
N GLY A 144 -14.61 -6.33 -10.60
CA GLY A 144 -13.88 -7.51 -11.05
C GLY A 144 -12.49 -7.26 -11.62
N ARG A 145 -11.92 -6.05 -11.46
CA ARG A 145 -10.53 -5.77 -11.84
C ARG A 145 -9.56 -6.20 -10.74
N ARG A 146 -8.36 -6.60 -11.13
CA ARG A 146 -7.32 -7.04 -10.20
C ARG A 146 -6.58 -5.86 -9.61
N LEU A 147 -6.27 -5.94 -8.32
CA LEU A 147 -5.40 -5.00 -7.62
C LEU A 147 -4.01 -5.58 -7.47
N PHE A 148 -3.00 -4.81 -7.83
CA PHE A 148 -1.58 -5.16 -7.60
C PHE A 148 -1.05 -4.62 -6.28
N GLY A 149 -1.77 -3.70 -5.68
CA GLY A 149 -1.46 -3.16 -4.38
C GLY A 149 -2.44 -2.07 -4.03
N ASP A 150 -2.76 -1.98 -2.76
CA ASP A 150 -3.39 -0.83 -2.16
C ASP A 150 -2.48 -0.37 -1.02
N ASP A 151 -2.40 0.94 -0.80
CA ASP A 151 -1.55 1.59 0.19
C ASP A 151 -0.03 1.49 -0.05
N ARG A 152 0.50 0.38 -0.58
CA ARG A 152 1.93 0.16 -0.84
C ARG A 152 2.14 -0.71 -2.08
N LEU A 153 2.95 -0.23 -3.02
CA LEU A 153 3.35 -0.96 -4.21
C LEU A 153 4.79 -0.59 -4.59
N ALA A 154 5.59 -1.56 -5.05
CA ALA A 154 6.96 -1.28 -5.46
C ALA A 154 7.03 -0.96 -6.95
N VAL A 155 7.86 0.01 -7.33
CA VAL A 155 8.12 0.36 -8.72
C VAL A 155 9.61 0.22 -8.99
N VAL A 156 9.93 -0.39 -10.13
CA VAL A 156 11.28 -0.49 -10.66
C VAL A 156 11.32 0.19 -12.03
N LEU A 157 12.34 1.03 -12.22
CA LEU A 157 12.61 1.63 -13.50
C LEU A 157 13.49 0.71 -14.33
N PRO A 158 13.31 0.66 -15.66
CA PRO A 158 14.22 -0.08 -16.52
C PRO A 158 15.64 0.55 -16.46
N PRO A 159 16.70 -0.09 -16.94
CA PRO A 159 18.02 0.54 -17.03
C PRO A 159 18.01 1.85 -17.86
N ALA A 160 18.94 2.76 -17.61
CA ALA A 160 19.06 3.95 -18.44
C ALA A 160 19.39 3.56 -19.90
N GLY A 161 18.80 4.24 -20.88
CA GLY A 161 19.01 3.97 -22.30
C GLY A 161 18.13 2.86 -22.91
N THR A 162 17.24 2.21 -22.14
CA THR A 162 16.26 1.26 -22.69
C THR A 162 14.92 1.95 -22.95
N ALA A 163 14.82 2.71 -24.05
CA ALA A 163 13.66 3.55 -24.36
C ALA A 163 12.35 2.76 -24.53
N ASP A 164 12.41 1.50 -24.95
CA ASP A 164 11.22 0.68 -25.24
C ASP A 164 10.67 -0.10 -24.03
N ARG A 165 11.36 -0.04 -22.88
CA ARG A 165 10.93 -0.77 -21.68
C ARG A 165 10.12 0.16 -20.78
N ALA A 166 8.89 -0.26 -20.45
CA ALA A 166 8.09 0.42 -19.45
C ALA A 166 8.63 0.15 -18.04
N PRO A 167 8.46 1.09 -17.08
CA PRO A 167 8.55 0.78 -15.66
C PRO A 167 7.65 -0.40 -15.28
N GLU A 168 8.11 -1.23 -14.35
CA GLU A 168 7.30 -2.31 -13.79
C GLU A 168 6.88 -1.98 -12.37
N ALA A 169 5.66 -2.39 -12.02
CA ALA A 169 5.14 -2.35 -10.68
C ALA A 169 5.02 -3.77 -10.13
N VAL A 170 5.38 -3.96 -8.86
CA VAL A 170 5.44 -5.25 -8.18
C VAL A 170 4.54 -5.24 -6.97
N ALA A 171 3.69 -6.26 -6.88
CA ALA A 171 2.80 -6.46 -5.76
C ALA A 171 3.60 -6.84 -4.50
N LEU A 172 3.42 -6.06 -3.43
CA LEU A 172 4.08 -6.30 -2.15
C LEU A 172 3.26 -7.19 -1.20
N GLY A 173 2.06 -7.60 -1.61
CA GLY A 173 1.19 -8.43 -0.78
C GLY A 173 0.60 -7.70 0.42
N VAL A 174 0.26 -6.41 0.27
CA VAL A 174 -0.41 -5.63 1.32
C VAL A 174 -1.93 -5.73 1.15
N GLY A 175 -2.62 -6.03 2.23
CA GLY A 175 -4.08 -6.17 2.28
C GLY A 175 -4.78 -4.82 2.05
N PRO A 176 -5.78 -4.75 1.16
CA PRO A 176 -6.52 -3.52 0.92
C PRO A 176 -7.27 -3.00 2.15
N LYS A 177 -7.34 -1.67 2.25
CA LYS A 177 -7.98 -0.97 3.38
C LYS A 177 -9.08 -0.06 2.89
N LEU A 178 -10.24 -0.22 3.50
CA LEU A 178 -11.39 0.61 3.22
C LEU A 178 -11.64 1.58 4.37
N ARG A 179 -11.69 2.88 4.07
CA ARG A 179 -12.08 3.88 5.08
C ARG A 179 -13.54 3.73 5.45
N ARG A 180 -13.84 3.97 6.73
CA ARG A 180 -15.17 3.93 7.31
C ARG A 180 -15.52 5.30 7.94
N PRO A 181 -16.79 5.73 7.88
CA PRO A 181 -17.87 5.13 7.08
C PRO A 181 -17.58 5.23 5.58
N LEU A 182 -18.23 4.36 4.79
CA LEU A 182 -18.16 4.46 3.33
C LEU A 182 -18.73 5.81 2.86
N PRO A 183 -18.14 6.44 1.83
CA PRO A 183 -18.74 7.61 1.22
C PRO A 183 -20.18 7.35 0.78
N ALA A 184 -21.04 8.38 0.83
CA ALA A 184 -22.41 8.27 0.31
C ALA A 184 -22.43 7.82 -1.16
N ALA A 185 -21.48 8.33 -1.95
CA ALA A 185 -21.25 8.00 -3.35
C ALA A 185 -20.62 6.61 -3.60
N ALA A 186 -20.36 5.80 -2.57
CA ALA A 186 -19.86 4.44 -2.74
C ALA A 186 -20.92 3.58 -3.46
N SER A 187 -20.49 2.86 -4.50
CA SER A 187 -21.38 2.06 -5.32
C SER A 187 -22.03 0.92 -4.52
N ALA A 188 -23.16 0.41 -5.03
CA ALA A 188 -23.78 -0.78 -4.46
C ALA A 188 -22.85 -2.00 -4.52
N ALA A 189 -21.97 -2.09 -5.52
CA ALA A 189 -21.00 -3.16 -5.63
C ALA A 189 -19.93 -3.08 -4.54
N LEU A 190 -19.36 -1.89 -4.29
CA LEU A 190 -18.39 -1.69 -3.21
C LEU A 190 -19.00 -1.97 -1.84
N ARG A 191 -20.26 -1.56 -1.61
CA ARG A 191 -20.98 -1.86 -0.36
C ARG A 191 -21.11 -3.36 -0.13
N ARG A 192 -21.56 -4.11 -1.15
CA ARG A 192 -21.64 -5.58 -1.08
C ARG A 192 -20.27 -6.23 -0.86
N LEU A 193 -19.25 -5.74 -1.55
CA LEU A 193 -17.88 -6.24 -1.38
C LEU A 193 -17.37 -5.99 0.05
N ALA A 194 -17.61 -4.80 0.60
CA ALA A 194 -17.25 -4.47 1.97
C ALA A 194 -17.99 -5.35 2.99
N GLU A 195 -19.29 -5.57 2.81
CA GLU A 195 -20.10 -6.43 3.67
C GLU A 195 -19.63 -7.89 3.64
N ALA A 196 -19.32 -8.41 2.45
CA ALA A 196 -18.95 -9.81 2.27
C ALA A 196 -17.49 -10.13 2.63
N HIS A 197 -16.57 -9.18 2.45
CA HIS A 197 -15.12 -9.43 2.50
C HIS A 197 -14.37 -8.66 3.59
N THR A 198 -15.05 -7.94 4.48
CA THR A 198 -14.36 -7.32 5.63
C THR A 198 -13.84 -8.41 6.56
N ALA A 199 -12.50 -8.53 6.67
CA ALA A 199 -11.85 -9.47 7.58
C ALA A 199 -11.79 -8.93 9.01
N ARG A 200 -11.46 -7.65 9.15
CA ARG A 200 -11.40 -6.94 10.43
C ARG A 200 -11.71 -5.47 10.21
N ALA A 201 -12.34 -4.82 11.18
CA ALA A 201 -12.56 -3.38 11.12
C ALA A 201 -12.40 -2.69 12.48
N SER A 202 -11.95 -1.45 12.44
CA SER A 202 -12.13 -0.42 13.46
C SER A 202 -13.28 0.50 13.05
N GLU A 203 -13.51 1.57 13.81
CA GLU A 203 -14.48 2.61 13.46
C GLU A 203 -14.12 3.36 12.16
N THR A 204 -12.82 3.47 11.86
CA THR A 204 -12.29 4.32 10.78
C THR A 204 -11.76 3.55 9.58
N VAL A 205 -11.43 2.26 9.73
CA VAL A 205 -10.82 1.43 8.68
C VAL A 205 -11.32 -0.02 8.75
N ALA A 206 -11.53 -0.65 7.59
CA ALA A 206 -11.71 -2.08 7.44
C ALA A 206 -10.58 -2.68 6.59
N LEU A 207 -10.02 -3.80 7.02
CA LEU A 207 -9.22 -4.70 6.17
C LEU A 207 -10.17 -5.54 5.32
N VAL A 208 -9.94 -5.51 4.02
CA VAL A 208 -10.77 -6.24 3.05
C VAL A 208 -9.99 -7.45 2.53
N ALA A 209 -10.44 -8.65 2.88
CA ALA A 209 -9.91 -9.91 2.36
C ALA A 209 -10.50 -10.20 0.98
N LEU A 210 -9.91 -9.58 -0.04
CA LEU A 210 -10.29 -9.83 -1.43
C LEU A 210 -10.05 -11.30 -1.82
N PRO A 211 -10.92 -11.89 -2.66
CA PRO A 211 -10.66 -13.16 -3.31
C PRO A 211 -9.30 -13.16 -4.04
N ALA A 212 -8.62 -14.31 -4.07
CA ALA A 212 -7.31 -14.46 -4.72
C ALA A 212 -7.31 -14.11 -6.23
N ALA A 213 -8.47 -14.15 -6.88
CA ALA A 213 -8.63 -13.73 -8.26
C ALA A 213 -8.60 -12.20 -8.45
N LEU A 214 -8.80 -11.41 -7.39
CA LEU A 214 -8.90 -9.94 -7.42
C LEU A 214 -7.69 -9.23 -6.78
N LEU A 215 -6.80 -9.96 -6.12
CA LEU A 215 -5.58 -9.42 -5.52
C LEU A 215 -4.36 -10.16 -6.07
N ALA A 216 -3.41 -9.43 -6.62
CA ALA A 216 -2.15 -9.99 -7.09
C ALA A 216 -1.35 -10.55 -5.91
N ARG A 217 -0.70 -11.69 -6.15
CA ARG A 217 0.18 -12.35 -5.19
C ARG A 217 1.45 -11.51 -5.01
N PRO A 218 2.06 -11.54 -3.82
CA PRO A 218 3.37 -10.94 -3.64
C PRO A 218 4.34 -11.41 -4.73
N GLY A 219 5.03 -10.48 -5.38
CA GLY A 219 6.02 -10.76 -6.43
C GLY A 219 5.50 -10.74 -7.85
N GLU A 220 4.17 -10.76 -8.06
CA GLU A 220 3.62 -10.52 -9.39
C GLU A 220 4.01 -9.13 -9.90
N ARG A 221 4.34 -9.05 -11.18
CA ARG A 221 4.82 -7.83 -11.84
C ARG A 221 4.00 -7.54 -13.09
N LEU A 222 3.73 -6.27 -13.35
CA LEU A 222 3.16 -5.80 -14.60
C LEU A 222 3.77 -4.47 -15.01
N PRO A 223 3.85 -4.18 -16.33
CA PRO A 223 4.26 -2.88 -16.82
C PRO A 223 3.25 -1.81 -16.39
N VAL A 224 3.77 -0.68 -15.95
CA VAL A 224 2.97 0.52 -15.67
C VAL A 224 2.59 1.17 -16.99
N ALA A 225 1.30 1.47 -17.16
CA ALA A 225 0.78 2.21 -18.30
C ALA A 225 0.79 3.71 -18.06
N ARG A 226 0.44 4.15 -16.86
CA ARG A 226 0.22 5.57 -16.55
C ARG A 226 0.15 5.86 -15.06
N LEU A 227 0.37 7.12 -14.73
CA LEU A 227 0.19 7.70 -13.40
C LEU A 227 -1.07 8.57 -13.40
N VAL A 228 -1.95 8.36 -12.42
CA VAL A 228 -3.21 9.10 -12.31
C VAL A 228 -3.26 9.81 -10.96
N LEU A 229 -3.15 11.13 -10.97
CA LEU A 229 -3.33 11.97 -9.79
C LEU A 229 -4.82 12.17 -9.52
N LEU A 230 -5.28 11.68 -8.36
CA LEU A 230 -6.66 11.87 -7.92
C LEU A 230 -6.86 13.27 -7.35
N GLU A 231 -7.80 13.99 -7.92
CA GLU A 231 -8.24 15.30 -7.43
C GLU A 231 -9.62 15.14 -6.80
N ARG A 232 -9.67 15.11 -5.47
CA ARG A 232 -10.92 15.06 -4.71
C ARG A 232 -11.20 16.40 -4.07
N ARG A 233 -12.45 16.87 -4.18
CA ARG A 233 -12.95 18.05 -3.47
C ARG A 233 -12.75 17.91 -1.96
N GLY A 234 -12.04 18.85 -1.36
CA GLY A 234 -11.82 18.90 0.09
C GLY A 234 -10.87 20.03 0.49
N GLY A 235 -11.27 21.29 0.25
CA GLY A 235 -10.53 22.48 0.67
C GLY A 235 -10.65 23.61 -0.36
N GLU A 236 -11.37 24.68 0.02
CA GLU A 236 -11.47 26.07 -0.52
C GLU A 236 -11.34 26.40 -2.03
N GLY A 237 -11.23 25.44 -2.95
CA GLY A 237 -11.00 25.71 -4.37
C GLY A 237 -11.93 24.96 -5.30
N GLY A 238 -13.08 25.56 -5.62
CA GLY A 238 -13.83 25.35 -6.87
C GLY A 238 -14.40 23.96 -7.17
N GLU A 239 -15.31 23.91 -8.13
CA GLU A 239 -15.84 22.68 -8.71
C GLU A 239 -14.83 22.10 -9.69
N VAL A 240 -14.20 20.96 -9.36
CA VAL A 240 -13.43 20.19 -10.37
C VAL A 240 -14.46 19.42 -11.21
N PRO A 241 -14.63 19.74 -12.50
CA PRO A 241 -15.53 19.00 -13.37
C PRO A 241 -15.01 17.57 -13.52
N PRO A 242 -15.91 16.58 -13.62
CA PRO A 242 -15.49 15.23 -13.96
C PRO A 242 -14.74 15.20 -15.28
N GLY A 243 -13.65 14.44 -15.31
CA GLY A 243 -12.86 14.30 -16.51
C GLY A 243 -11.45 13.80 -16.25
N LEU A 244 -10.83 13.39 -17.35
CA LEU A 244 -9.45 12.97 -17.40
C LEU A 244 -8.69 13.97 -18.27
N ALA A 245 -7.63 14.55 -17.72
CA ALA A 245 -6.80 15.52 -18.42
C ALA A 245 -5.32 15.25 -18.14
N PRO A 246 -4.40 15.75 -18.97
CA PRO A 246 -2.98 15.72 -18.63
C PRO A 246 -2.73 16.40 -17.27
N ALA A 247 -1.84 15.79 -16.48
CA ALA A 247 -1.33 16.34 -15.23
C ALA A 247 0.07 16.93 -15.45
N GLU A 248 0.30 18.10 -14.87
CA GLU A 248 1.61 18.75 -14.88
C GLU A 248 2.62 17.92 -14.07
N ALA A 249 3.81 17.69 -14.64
CA ALA A 249 4.86 16.92 -13.99
C ALA A 249 5.19 17.40 -12.55
N PRO A 250 5.28 18.71 -12.25
CA PRO A 250 5.48 19.20 -10.88
C PRO A 250 4.38 18.78 -9.89
N ALA A 251 3.12 18.67 -10.33
CA ALA A 251 2.02 18.25 -9.48
C ALA A 251 2.13 16.75 -9.14
N VAL A 252 2.49 15.93 -10.12
CA VAL A 252 2.72 14.50 -9.93
C VAL A 252 3.93 14.25 -9.02
N LEU A 253 5.04 14.97 -9.23
CA LEU A 253 6.22 14.88 -8.36
C LEU A 253 5.91 15.28 -6.91
N ARG A 254 5.12 16.34 -6.70
CA ARG A 254 4.67 16.78 -5.38
C ARG A 254 3.82 15.71 -4.68
N ALA A 255 3.03 14.96 -5.43
CA ALA A 255 2.25 13.85 -4.89
C ALA A 255 3.11 12.60 -4.64
N LEU A 256 4.10 12.31 -5.49
CA LEU A 256 4.95 11.13 -5.38
C LEU A 256 5.97 11.20 -4.25
N LEU A 257 6.76 12.28 -4.18
CA LEU A 257 7.96 12.35 -3.34
C LEU A 257 7.68 12.16 -1.83
N PRO A 258 6.67 12.82 -1.21
CA PRO A 258 6.36 12.61 0.20
C PRO A 258 5.82 11.21 0.51
N ASN A 259 5.38 10.50 -0.54
CA ASN A 259 4.70 9.21 -0.48
C ASN A 259 5.59 8.07 -1.00
N ALA A 260 6.89 8.33 -1.18
CA ALA A 260 7.86 7.35 -1.65
C ALA A 260 8.78 6.90 -0.51
N LEU A 261 9.00 5.59 -0.40
CA LEU A 261 9.96 4.98 0.51
C LEU A 261 11.05 4.29 -0.32
N ALA A 262 12.28 4.75 -0.16
CA ALA A 262 13.46 4.22 -0.85
C ALA A 262 14.67 4.26 0.09
N PRO A 263 14.81 3.29 1.02
CA PRO A 263 15.83 3.35 2.08
C PRO A 263 17.28 3.41 1.58
N CYS A 264 17.53 2.99 0.34
CA CYS A 264 18.85 2.98 -0.29
C CYS A 264 19.14 4.19 -1.17
N LEU A 265 18.18 5.10 -1.36
CA LEU A 265 18.35 6.28 -2.20
C LEU A 265 18.43 7.54 -1.34
N GLY A 266 19.45 8.36 -1.58
CA GLY A 266 19.51 9.72 -1.06
C GLY A 266 18.43 10.62 -1.67
N PRO A 267 18.14 11.79 -1.07
CA PRO A 267 17.09 12.69 -1.55
C PRO A 267 17.24 13.12 -3.02
N VAL A 268 18.47 13.33 -3.49
CA VAL A 268 18.76 13.71 -4.89
C VAL A 268 18.49 12.54 -5.84
N GLU A 269 18.87 11.32 -5.45
CA GLU A 269 18.65 10.12 -6.24
C GLU A 269 17.16 9.78 -6.33
N LEU A 270 16.42 9.93 -5.23
CA LEU A 270 14.97 9.76 -5.20
C LEU A 270 14.26 10.79 -6.10
N LEU A 271 14.71 12.05 -6.10
CA LEU A 271 14.18 13.07 -7.00
C LEU A 271 14.44 12.72 -8.47
N ALA A 272 15.68 12.32 -8.81
CA ALA A 272 16.04 11.90 -10.17
C ALA A 272 15.24 10.67 -10.61
N TRP A 273 15.06 9.69 -9.71
CA TRP A 273 14.21 8.53 -9.94
C TRP A 273 12.76 8.94 -10.23
N ALA A 274 12.18 9.84 -9.43
CA ALA A 274 10.80 10.28 -9.60
C ALA A 274 10.61 11.07 -10.90
N GLN A 275 11.56 11.96 -11.24
CA GLN A 275 11.57 12.68 -12.52
C GLN A 275 11.61 11.72 -13.71
N ARG A 276 12.43 10.67 -13.61
CA ARG A 276 12.53 9.65 -14.65
C ARG A 276 11.24 8.84 -14.77
N LEU A 277 10.61 8.44 -13.67
CA LEU A 277 9.31 7.76 -13.70
C LEU A 277 8.25 8.62 -14.42
N VAL A 278 8.16 9.90 -14.05
CA VAL A 278 7.22 10.87 -14.64
C VAL A 278 7.51 11.12 -16.11
N GLY A 279 8.78 11.12 -16.52
CA GLY A 279 9.17 11.28 -17.92
C GLY A 279 8.93 10.05 -18.81
N LEU A 280 8.80 8.85 -18.21
CA LEU A 280 8.57 7.59 -18.94
C LEU A 280 7.09 7.26 -19.12
N LEU A 281 6.18 7.93 -18.41
CA LEU A 281 4.77 7.55 -18.32
C LEU A 281 3.84 8.72 -18.61
N PRO A 282 2.71 8.48 -19.30
CA PRO A 282 1.58 9.41 -19.29
C PRO A 282 1.16 9.76 -17.86
N CYS A 283 1.05 11.06 -17.61
CA CYS A 283 0.63 11.62 -16.33
C CYS A 283 -0.73 12.28 -16.50
N LEU A 284 -1.72 11.80 -15.78
CA LEU A 284 -3.11 12.24 -15.90
C LEU A 284 -3.63 12.72 -14.54
N ARG A 285 -4.57 13.66 -14.56
CA ARG A 285 -5.37 14.06 -13.41
C ARG A 285 -6.80 13.59 -13.64
N LEU A 286 -7.39 13.02 -12.60
CA LEU A 286 -8.74 12.47 -12.60
C LEU A 286 -9.60 13.24 -11.60
N GLY A 287 -10.57 13.99 -12.12
CA GLY A 287 -11.70 14.52 -11.37
C GLY A 287 -12.91 13.62 -11.55
N TYR A 288 -13.60 13.27 -10.46
CA TYR A 288 -14.77 12.41 -10.48
C TYR A 288 -15.67 12.63 -9.26
N ARG A 289 -16.96 12.30 -9.39
CA ARG A 289 -17.94 12.33 -8.29
C ARG A 289 -18.20 10.95 -7.72
N GLU A 290 -18.24 9.94 -8.58
CA GLU A 290 -18.58 8.56 -8.24
C GLU A 290 -17.55 7.58 -8.82
N GLY A 291 -17.40 6.41 -8.17
CA GLY A 291 -16.44 5.40 -8.63
C GLY A 291 -16.71 4.91 -10.05
N SER A 292 -17.98 4.75 -10.43
CA SER A 292 -18.41 4.34 -11.78
C SER A 292 -17.92 5.29 -12.87
N GLU A 293 -18.02 6.60 -12.64
CA GLU A 293 -17.55 7.65 -13.55
C GLU A 293 -16.03 7.60 -13.71
N ALA A 294 -15.29 7.46 -12.60
CA ALA A 294 -13.84 7.30 -12.63
C ALA A 294 -13.40 6.04 -13.38
N MET A 295 -14.12 4.92 -13.20
CA MET A 295 -13.84 3.68 -13.92
C MET A 295 -14.02 3.85 -15.43
N ALA A 296 -15.15 4.41 -15.87
CA ALA A 296 -15.40 4.66 -17.29
C ALA A 296 -14.31 5.55 -17.92
N LEU A 297 -13.97 6.67 -17.26
CA LEU A 297 -12.92 7.58 -17.73
C LEU A 297 -11.56 6.91 -17.88
N LEU A 298 -11.21 5.98 -16.97
CA LEU A 298 -9.93 5.29 -17.02
C LEU A 298 -9.94 4.11 -17.99
N GLU A 299 -11.05 3.40 -18.16
CA GLU A 299 -11.12 2.27 -19.12
C GLU A 299 -11.07 2.75 -20.57
N ASP A 300 -11.66 3.90 -20.87
CA ASP A 300 -11.64 4.49 -22.22
C ASP A 300 -10.33 5.21 -22.56
N ALA A 301 -9.51 5.47 -21.55
CA ALA A 301 -8.27 6.20 -21.73
C ALA A 301 -7.14 5.28 -22.25
N PRO A 302 -6.29 5.78 -23.16
CA PRO A 302 -5.15 5.02 -23.69
C PRO A 302 -4.07 4.72 -22.64
#